data_AF-A0A814M1N6-F1
#
_entry.id   AF-A0A814M1N6-F1
#
_cell.length_a   1.000
_cell.length_b   1.000
_cell.length_c   1.000
_cell.angle_alpha   90.00
_cell.angle_beta   90.00
_cell.angle_gamma   90.00
#
_symmetry.space_group_name_H-M   'P 1'
#
loop_
_entity.id
_entity.type
_entity.pdbx_description
1 polymer ?
#
loop_
_entity_poly.entity_id
_entity_poly.type
_entity_poly.pdbx_seq_one_letter_code
_entity_poly.pdbx_strand_id
1 'polypeptide(L)'
;MTVSLIGLDASTASNVMNCLKDLSRRGRTVIFSIHQPRSSIFKIFDTVMFMCKGRCVYHGSIKDVIPYFARHGYQCEPYENPADYVLDVLIDVSRKPEILIRLNNLYNITHVDLSALVHRQDSSINHENIEHERRKYKVKAARSVGAEIFYLSQRTLRNAMRNPALALSQTLASIIIVRFLVT
;
A
#
# COMPACT_ATOMS: atom_id res chain seq x y z
N MET A 1 2.64 -0.42 -1.62
CA MET A 1 2.37 0.99 -1.99
C MET A 1 1.46 1.58 -0.92
N THR A 2 1.81 2.67 -0.26
CA THR A 2 0.86 3.32 0.67
C THR A 2 -0.16 4.12 -0.13
N VAL A 3 -1.44 3.84 0.03
CA VAL A 3 -2.53 4.57 -0.63
C VAL A 3 -3.11 5.54 0.39
N SER A 4 -2.69 6.80 0.32
CA SER A 4 -3.32 7.86 1.10
C SER A 4 -4.52 8.39 0.33
N LEU A 5 -5.72 8.06 0.81
CA LEU A 5 -6.97 8.63 0.30
C LEU A 5 -7.28 10.01 0.92
N ILE A 6 -6.41 10.48 1.83
CA ILE A 6 -6.53 11.76 2.51
C ILE A 6 -6.29 12.86 1.47
N GLY A 7 -7.33 13.64 1.17
CA GLY A 7 -7.33 14.69 0.14
C GLY A 7 -8.09 14.32 -1.13
N LEU A 8 -8.59 13.09 -1.26
CA LEU A 8 -9.55 12.72 -2.30
C LEU A 8 -10.99 12.84 -1.79
N ASP A 9 -11.88 13.33 -2.63
CA ASP A 9 -13.32 13.22 -2.38
C ASP A 9 -13.75 11.74 -2.43
N ALA A 10 -14.93 11.45 -1.88
CA ALA A 10 -15.41 10.08 -1.74
C ALA A 10 -15.57 9.35 -3.09
N SER A 11 -15.91 10.06 -4.16
CA SER A 11 -16.09 9.49 -5.49
C SER A 11 -14.73 9.14 -6.10
N THR A 12 -13.79 10.08 -6.08
CA THR A 12 -12.44 9.84 -6.61
C THR A 12 -11.72 8.73 -5.87
N ALA A 13 -11.83 8.68 -4.54
CA ALA A 13 -11.28 7.60 -3.74
C ALA A 13 -11.85 6.23 -4.17
N SER A 14 -13.17 6.15 -4.38
CA SER A 14 -13.82 4.91 -4.83
C SER A 14 -13.35 4.49 -6.23
N ASN A 15 -13.16 5.44 -7.14
CA ASN A 15 -12.65 5.17 -8.49
C ASN A 15 -11.22 4.61 -8.47
N VAL A 16 -10.34 5.17 -7.63
CA VAL A 16 -8.98 4.65 -7.44
C VAL A 16 -9.04 3.20 -6.94
N MET A 17 -9.90 2.93 -5.96
CA MET A 17 -10.05 1.59 -5.39
C MET A 17 -10.61 0.57 -6.39
N ASN A 18 -11.56 0.98 -7.24
CA ASN A 18 -12.07 0.14 -8.32
C ASN A 18 -11.00 -0.16 -9.37
N CYS A 19 -10.16 0.81 -9.72
CA CYS A 19 -9.03 0.59 -10.62
C CYS A 19 -8.04 -0.44 -10.04
N LEU A 20 -7.72 -0.35 -8.74
CA LEU A 20 -6.88 -1.35 -8.06
C LEU A 20 -7.53 -2.73 -8.05
N LYS A 21 -8.85 -2.82 -7.85
CA LYS A 21 -9.61 -4.08 -7.92
C LYS A 21 -9.60 -4.68 -9.32
N ASP A 22 -9.72 -3.85 -10.36
CA ASP A 22 -9.68 -4.35 -11.73
C ASP A 22 -8.27 -4.82 -12.13
N LEU A 23 -7.23 -4.17 -11.60
CA LEU A 23 -5.87 -4.68 -11.72
C LEU A 23 -5.70 -6.04 -11.04
N SER A 24 -6.29 -6.22 -9.85
CA SER A 24 -6.22 -7.51 -9.16
C SER A 24 -6.92 -8.63 -9.94
N ARG A 25 -8.10 -8.34 -10.48
CA ARG A 25 -8.86 -9.25 -11.36
C ARG A 25 -8.15 -9.61 -12.65
N ARG A 26 -7.19 -8.79 -13.11
CA ARG A 26 -6.33 -9.08 -14.28
C ARG A 26 -5.10 -9.93 -13.94
N GLY A 27 -5.07 -10.55 -12.76
CA GLY A 27 -3.99 -11.44 -12.34
C GLY A 27 -2.76 -10.71 -11.80
N ARG A 28 -2.94 -9.50 -11.23
CA ARG A 28 -1.87 -8.77 -10.53
C ARG A 28 -2.09 -8.83 -9.04
N THR A 29 -1.06 -9.15 -8.26
CA THR A 29 -1.14 -9.02 -6.80
C THR A 29 -1.03 -7.54 -6.41
N VAL A 30 -2.05 -7.00 -5.76
CA VAL A 30 -2.08 -5.60 -5.31
C VAL A 30 -1.99 -5.56 -3.79
N ILE A 31 -0.89 -5.01 -3.28
CA ILE A 31 -0.65 -4.85 -1.84
C ILE A 31 -0.50 -3.37 -1.52
N PHE A 32 -1.34 -2.89 -0.61
CA PHE A 32 -1.30 -1.51 -0.14
C PHE A 32 -1.62 -1.40 1.35
N SER A 33 -1.15 -0.32 1.94
CA SER A 33 -1.60 0.15 3.24
C SER A 33 -2.56 1.31 3.04
N ILE A 34 -3.60 1.37 3.87
CA ILE A 34 -4.63 2.40 3.84
C ILE A 34 -4.89 2.88 5.26
N HIS A 35 -5.02 4.19 5.42
CA HIS A 35 -5.38 4.80 6.70
C HIS A 35 -6.87 5.12 6.70
N GLN A 36 -7.62 4.57 7.67
CA GLN A 36 -9.04 4.87 7.92
C GLN A 36 -9.94 4.86 6.66
N PRO A 37 -10.15 3.69 6.02
CA PRO A 37 -11.05 3.60 4.88
C PRO A 37 -12.50 3.80 5.31
N ARG A 38 -13.28 4.49 4.47
CA ARG A 38 -14.74 4.50 4.60
C ARG A 38 -15.30 3.09 4.47
N SER A 39 -16.40 2.80 5.16
CA SER A 39 -17.09 1.50 5.12
C SER A 39 -17.35 0.98 3.70
N SER A 40 -17.72 1.86 2.76
CA SER A 40 -17.94 1.50 1.35
C SER A 40 -16.69 0.97 0.66
N ILE A 41 -15.52 1.56 0.94
CA ILE A 41 -14.22 1.14 0.40
C ILE A 41 -13.74 -0.12 1.12
N PHE A 42 -13.93 -0.19 2.44
CA PHE A 42 -13.50 -1.33 3.24
C PHE A 42 -14.08 -2.63 2.66
N LYS A 43 -15.39 -2.66 2.35
CA LYS A 43 -16.10 -3.81 1.77
C LYS A 43 -15.56 -4.31 0.41
N ILE A 44 -14.69 -3.55 -0.25
CA ILE A 44 -14.12 -3.92 -1.56
C ILE A 44 -12.96 -4.90 -1.39
N PHE A 45 -12.30 -4.93 -0.23
CA PHE A 45 -11.10 -5.73 -0.01
C PHE A 45 -11.40 -7.23 0.04
N ASP A 46 -10.52 -8.02 -0.58
CA ASP A 46 -10.61 -9.48 -0.53
C ASP A 46 -10.00 -10.03 0.78
N THR A 47 -8.82 -9.51 1.14
CA THR A 47 -8.03 -9.92 2.30
C THR A 47 -7.49 -8.68 3.02
N VAL A 48 -7.47 -8.71 4.35
CA VAL A 48 -6.93 -7.62 5.18
C VAL A 48 -5.91 -8.16 6.18
N MET A 49 -4.92 -7.35 6.51
CA MET A 49 -3.92 -7.62 7.54
C MET A 49 -3.89 -6.46 8.53
N PHE A 50 -4.14 -6.76 9.80
CA PHE A 50 -4.10 -5.80 10.89
C PHE A 50 -2.85 -6.01 11.74
N MET A 51 -2.13 -4.91 11.98
CA MET A 51 -0.90 -4.90 12.74
C MET A 51 -0.99 -3.93 13.91
N CYS A 52 -0.42 -4.31 15.04
CA CYS A 52 -0.27 -3.45 16.21
C CYS A 52 1.14 -3.60 16.78
N LYS A 53 1.85 -2.48 17.00
CA LYS A 53 3.22 -2.43 17.53
C LYS A 53 4.19 -3.43 16.83
N GLY A 54 4.09 -3.51 15.50
CA GLY A 54 4.93 -4.38 14.68
C GLY A 54 4.54 -5.86 14.66
N ARG A 55 3.45 -6.25 15.34
CA ARG A 55 2.95 -7.63 15.38
C ARG A 55 1.67 -7.76 14.57
N CYS A 56 1.54 -8.87 13.84
CA CYS A 56 0.29 -9.20 13.17
C CYS A 56 -0.74 -9.69 14.21
N VAL A 57 -1.91 -9.08 14.19
CA VAL A 57 -3.03 -9.40 15.09
C VAL A 57 -4.10 -10.20 14.34
N TYR A 58 -4.21 -10.00 13.04
CA TYR A 58 -5.14 -10.69 12.16
C TYR A 58 -4.67 -10.61 10.71
N HIS A 59 -4.83 -11.69 9.95
CA HIS A 59 -4.67 -11.71 8.51
C HIS A 59 -5.68 -12.69 7.92
N GLY A 60 -6.55 -12.25 7.01
CA GLY A 60 -7.58 -13.12 6.45
C GLY A 60 -8.64 -12.39 5.64
N SER A 61 -9.71 -13.09 5.31
CA SER A 61 -10.83 -12.50 4.57
C SER A 61 -11.45 -11.35 5.36
N ILE A 62 -11.91 -10.31 4.67
CA ILE A 62 -12.63 -9.21 5.32
C ILE A 62 -13.90 -9.67 6.05
N LYS A 63 -14.53 -10.74 5.59
CA LYS A 63 -15.80 -11.26 6.15
C LYS A 63 -15.63 -11.82 7.55
N ASP A 64 -14.44 -12.35 7.85
CA ASP A 64 -14.15 -13.01 9.11
C ASP A 64 -13.59 -12.06 10.18
N VAL A 65 -13.36 -10.79 9.84
CA VAL A 65 -12.79 -9.77 10.73
C VAL A 65 -13.66 -9.55 11.96
N ILE A 66 -14.94 -9.22 11.77
CA ILE A 66 -15.86 -8.96 12.89
C ILE A 66 -16.06 -10.22 13.74
N PRO A 67 -16.37 -11.41 13.17
CA PRO A 67 -16.43 -12.65 13.93
C PRO A 67 -15.14 -12.96 14.70
N TYR A 68 -13.97 -12.63 14.13
CA TYR A 68 -12.68 -12.84 14.78
C TYR A 68 -12.56 -12.01 16.06
N PHE A 69 -12.77 -10.69 15.98
CA PHE A 69 -12.65 -9.83 17.17
C PHE A 69 -13.77 -10.10 18.19
N ALA A 70 -14.97 -10.47 17.74
CA ALA A 70 -16.08 -10.92 18.59
C ALA A 70 -15.72 -12.10 19.50
N ARG A 71 -15.03 -13.12 18.96
CA ARG A 71 -14.56 -14.27 19.76
C ARG A 71 -13.55 -13.90 20.84
N HIS A 72 -12.92 -12.73 20.73
CA HIS A 72 -11.93 -12.24 21.69
C HIS A 72 -12.49 -11.18 22.64
N GLY A 73 -13.82 -11.00 22.69
CA GLY A 73 -14.49 -10.12 23.64
C GLY A 73 -14.74 -8.70 23.14
N TYR A 74 -14.48 -8.41 21.86
CA TYR A 74 -14.77 -7.12 21.25
C TYR A 74 -16.02 -7.24 20.38
N GLN A 75 -17.10 -6.51 20.70
CA GLN A 75 -18.32 -6.50 19.89
C GLN A 75 -18.37 -5.25 19.03
N CYS A 76 -18.73 -5.40 17.76
CA CYS A 76 -18.94 -4.30 16.83
C CYS A 76 -20.42 -3.93 16.82
N GLU A 77 -20.72 -2.64 16.96
CA GLU A 77 -22.11 -2.19 16.89
C GLU A 77 -22.66 -2.27 15.46
N PRO A 78 -23.98 -2.54 15.24
CA PRO A 78 -24.54 -2.77 13.91
C PRO A 78 -24.38 -1.62 12.91
N TYR A 79 -24.27 -0.38 13.39
CA TYR A 79 -24.18 0.84 12.57
C TYR A 79 -22.77 1.44 12.56
N GLU A 80 -21.81 0.76 13.18
CA GLU A 80 -20.42 1.20 13.23
C GLU A 80 -19.69 0.83 11.92
N ASN A 81 -18.73 1.65 11.52
CA ASN A 81 -17.86 1.30 10.40
C ASN A 81 -16.89 0.20 10.86
N PRO A 82 -16.90 -1.00 10.24
CA PRO A 82 -16.01 -2.09 10.63
C PRO A 82 -14.52 -1.72 10.61
N ALA A 83 -14.13 -0.80 9.71
CA ALA A 83 -12.75 -0.33 9.65
C ALA A 83 -12.36 0.51 10.86
N ASP A 84 -13.25 1.38 11.32
CA ASP A 84 -13.02 2.26 12.47
C ASP A 84 -13.08 1.45 13.76
N TYR A 85 -14.09 0.58 13.88
CA TYR A 85 -14.19 -0.39 14.97
C TYR A 85 -12.89 -1.17 15.19
N VAL A 86 -12.31 -1.76 14.13
CA VAL A 86 -11.06 -2.53 14.27
C VAL A 86 -9.91 -1.62 14.71
N LEU A 87 -9.84 -0.39 14.21
CA LEU A 87 -8.81 0.56 14.65
C LEU A 87 -8.95 0.88 16.14
N ASP A 88 -10.17 1.05 16.64
CA ASP A 88 -10.44 1.28 18.07
C ASP A 88 -10.03 0.08 18.92
N VAL A 89 -10.33 -1.14 18.46
CA VAL A 89 -9.82 -2.37 19.09
C VAL A 89 -8.29 -2.37 19.11
N LEU A 90 -7.63 -2.04 18.00
CA LEU A 90 -6.15 -2.01 17.95
C LEU A 90 -5.54 -0.93 18.84
N ILE A 91 -6.22 0.20 19.03
CA ILE A 91 -5.82 1.26 19.97
C ILE A 91 -5.91 0.75 21.40
N ASP A 92 -6.99 0.06 21.78
CA ASP A 92 -7.12 -0.55 23.12
C ASP A 92 -6.04 -1.63 23.34
N VAL A 93 -5.88 -2.54 22.38
CA VAL A 93 -4.84 -3.57 22.39
C VAL A 93 -3.43 -2.98 22.48
N SER A 94 -3.18 -1.83 21.84
CA SER A 94 -1.89 -1.14 21.92
C SER A 94 -1.56 -0.61 23.31
N ARG A 95 -2.57 -0.36 24.15
CA ARG A 95 -2.39 0.12 25.53
C ARG A 95 -2.23 -1.03 26.53
N LYS A 96 -2.63 -2.25 26.14
CA LYS A 96 -2.71 -3.46 26.97
C LYS A 96 -1.81 -4.57 26.41
N PRO A 97 -0.52 -4.62 26.80
CA PRO A 97 0.45 -5.54 26.22
C PRO A 97 0.06 -7.01 26.36
N GLU A 98 -0.63 -7.39 27.44
CA GLU A 98 -1.14 -8.73 27.70
C GLU A 98 -2.15 -9.19 26.63
N ILE A 99 -3.05 -8.30 26.19
CA ILE A 99 -4.02 -8.60 25.14
C ILE A 99 -3.31 -8.71 23.79
N LEU A 100 -2.36 -7.80 23.51
CA LEU A 100 -1.57 -7.86 22.28
C LEU A 100 -0.80 -9.17 22.16
N ILE A 101 -0.14 -9.60 23.24
CA ILE A 101 0.59 -10.88 23.26
C ILE A 101 -0.39 -12.04 23.06
N ARG A 102 -1.55 -12.02 23.73
CA ARG A 102 -2.58 -13.06 23.57
C ARG A 102 -3.08 -13.14 22.13
N LEU A 103 -3.49 -12.03 21.53
CA LEU A 103 -4.00 -12.00 20.16
C LEU A 103 -2.91 -12.38 19.15
N ASN A 104 -1.68 -11.92 19.33
CA ASN A 104 -0.57 -12.30 18.46
C ASN A 104 -0.22 -13.80 18.60
N ASN A 105 -0.23 -14.35 19.82
CA ASN A 105 -0.03 -15.79 20.03
C ASN A 105 -1.14 -16.62 19.42
N LEU A 106 -2.41 -16.17 19.53
CA LEU A 106 -3.54 -16.85 18.90
C LEU A 106 -3.47 -16.77 17.38
N TYR A 107 -3.11 -15.59 16.85
CA TYR A 107 -2.80 -15.43 15.42
C TYR A 107 -1.71 -16.40 15.01
N ASN A 108 -0.59 -16.44 15.74
CA ASN A 108 0.49 -17.38 15.46
C ASN A 108 -0.01 -18.84 15.56
N ILE A 109 -0.77 -19.26 16.56
CA ILE A 109 -1.25 -20.66 16.63
C ILE A 109 -2.16 -21.01 15.43
N THR A 110 -3.07 -20.11 15.07
CA THR A 110 -4.00 -20.31 13.95
C THR A 110 -3.32 -20.14 12.58
N HIS A 111 -2.20 -19.43 12.53
CA HIS A 111 -1.47 -19.02 11.34
C HIS A 111 0.05 -19.25 11.53
N VAL A 112 0.48 -20.35 12.13
CA VAL A 112 1.90 -20.80 12.14
C VAL A 112 2.13 -21.83 11.04
N ASP A 113 1.09 -22.17 10.29
CA ASP A 113 1.17 -23.03 9.11
C ASP A 113 0.92 -22.31 7.78
N LEU A 114 1.11 -20.98 7.65
CA LEU A 114 1.25 -20.40 6.30
C LEU A 114 2.59 -20.86 5.71
N SER A 115 3.64 -20.88 6.52
CA SER A 115 4.96 -21.36 6.10
C SER A 115 4.93 -22.86 5.80
N ALA A 116 4.14 -23.67 6.52
CA ALA A 116 3.99 -25.09 6.22
C ALA A 116 2.95 -25.39 5.13
N LEU A 117 1.93 -24.56 4.91
CA LEU A 117 1.02 -24.67 3.76
C LEU A 117 1.66 -24.13 2.47
N VAL A 118 2.45 -23.06 2.55
CA VAL A 118 3.34 -22.62 1.46
C VAL A 118 4.38 -23.72 1.17
N HIS A 119 5.00 -24.33 2.19
CA HIS A 119 5.91 -25.47 1.96
C HIS A 119 5.23 -26.78 1.53
N ARG A 120 3.96 -27.04 1.89
CA ARG A 120 3.23 -28.26 1.48
C ARG A 120 2.55 -28.13 0.12
N GLN A 121 2.23 -26.93 -0.37
CA GLN A 121 1.85 -26.75 -1.77
C GLN A 121 3.06 -26.77 -2.73
N ASP A 122 4.28 -26.60 -2.22
CA ASP A 122 5.52 -26.67 -3.01
C ASP A 122 5.99 -28.09 -3.34
N SER A 123 5.42 -29.15 -2.76
CA SER A 123 5.96 -30.51 -2.99
C SER A 123 5.47 -31.16 -4.30
N SER A 124 4.46 -30.60 -4.97
CA SER A 124 3.98 -31.14 -6.25
C SER A 124 3.37 -30.12 -7.23
N ILE A 125 3.31 -28.83 -6.90
CA ILE A 125 2.91 -27.78 -7.86
C ILE A 125 4.17 -27.11 -8.45
N ASN A 126 4.69 -27.74 -9.51
CA ASN A 126 5.42 -27.14 -10.63
C ASN A 126 6.54 -26.13 -10.30
N HIS A 127 7.73 -26.65 -9.96
CA HIS A 127 8.99 -25.89 -10.01
C HIS A 127 9.20 -25.21 -11.39
N GLU A 128 8.72 -25.84 -12.46
CA GLU A 128 8.73 -25.27 -13.82
C GLU A 128 7.80 -24.05 -13.99
N ASN A 129 6.62 -24.02 -13.34
CA ASN A 129 5.70 -22.88 -13.42
C ASN A 129 6.24 -21.65 -12.69
N ILE A 130 6.91 -21.86 -11.54
CA ILE A 130 7.51 -20.76 -10.76
C ILE A 130 8.68 -20.13 -11.53
N GLU A 131 9.52 -20.94 -12.19
CA GLU A 131 10.56 -20.42 -13.09
C GLU A 131 9.97 -19.69 -14.31
N HIS A 132 8.90 -20.23 -14.90
CA HIS A 132 8.24 -19.64 -16.05
C HIS A 132 7.60 -18.27 -15.70
N GLU A 133 6.92 -18.18 -14.56
CA GLU A 133 6.41 -16.93 -13.98
C GLU A 133 7.56 -15.93 -13.73
N ARG A 134 8.66 -16.37 -13.09
CA ARG A 134 9.86 -15.53 -12.87
C ARG A 134 10.46 -14.99 -14.17
N ARG A 135 10.51 -15.79 -15.24
CA ARG A 135 10.99 -15.34 -16.56
C ARG A 135 10.03 -14.33 -17.20
N LYS A 136 8.71 -14.51 -17.05
CA LYS A 136 7.68 -13.60 -17.56
C LYS A 136 7.74 -12.21 -16.90
N TYR A 137 8.13 -12.15 -15.63
CA TYR A 137 8.32 -10.91 -14.87
C TYR A 137 9.78 -10.49 -14.71
N LYS A 138 10.70 -11.06 -15.52
CA LYS A 138 12.11 -10.65 -15.50
C LYS A 138 12.17 -9.18 -15.89
N VAL A 139 12.51 -8.34 -14.92
CA VAL A 139 12.67 -6.90 -15.09
C VAL A 139 13.60 -6.68 -16.28
N LYS A 140 13.11 -5.95 -17.29
CA LYS A 140 13.92 -5.61 -18.47
C LYS A 140 15.22 -4.98 -17.99
N ALA A 141 16.34 -5.35 -18.63
CA ALA A 141 17.66 -4.85 -18.29
C ALA A 141 17.66 -3.33 -18.08
N ALA A 142 18.44 -2.86 -17.10
CA ALA A 142 18.58 -1.44 -16.81
C ALA A 142 18.89 -0.67 -18.09
N ARG A 143 18.19 0.45 -18.31
CA ARG A 143 18.35 1.26 -19.53
C ARG A 143 19.77 1.85 -19.52
N SER A 144 20.36 2.05 -20.69
CA SER A 144 21.67 2.70 -20.79
C SER A 144 21.63 4.10 -20.15
N VAL A 145 22.67 4.44 -19.38
CA VAL A 145 22.82 5.75 -18.72
C VAL A 145 22.68 6.89 -19.72
N GLY A 146 23.22 6.74 -20.94
CA GLY A 146 23.08 7.76 -21.99
C GLY A 146 21.63 7.97 -22.44
N ALA A 147 20.85 6.89 -22.54
CA ALA A 147 19.43 6.99 -22.86
C ALA A 147 18.66 7.67 -21.71
N GLU A 148 18.97 7.36 -20.46
CA GLU A 148 18.36 8.02 -19.30
C GLU A 148 18.67 9.52 -19.27
N ILE A 149 19.94 9.92 -19.47
CA ILE A 149 20.34 11.33 -19.54
C ILE A 149 19.59 12.05 -20.66
N PHE A 150 19.46 11.44 -21.84
CA PHE A 150 18.73 12.03 -22.96
C PHE A 150 17.25 12.26 -22.63
N TYR A 151 16.55 11.24 -22.11
CA TYR A 151 15.13 11.35 -21.77
C TYR A 151 14.87 12.30 -20.59
N LEU A 152 15.74 12.29 -19.57
CA LEU A 152 15.63 13.20 -18.44
C LEU A 152 15.88 14.64 -18.87
N SER A 153 16.90 14.90 -19.70
CA SER A 153 17.17 16.22 -20.27
C SER A 153 16.00 16.73 -21.10
N GLN A 154 15.44 15.88 -21.97
CA GLN A 154 14.28 16.24 -22.78
C GLN A 154 13.05 16.56 -21.91
N ARG A 155 12.81 15.77 -20.85
CA ARG A 155 11.71 16.01 -19.91
C ARG A 155 11.90 17.32 -19.15
N THR A 156 13.10 17.58 -18.64
CA THR A 156 13.43 18.81 -17.91
C THR A 156 13.31 20.02 -18.82
N LEU A 157 13.83 19.96 -20.04
CA LEU A 157 13.70 21.04 -21.02
C LEU A 157 12.23 21.29 -21.40
N ARG A 158 11.45 20.23 -21.63
CA ARG A 158 10.01 20.37 -21.91
C ARG A 158 9.24 20.98 -20.73
N ASN A 159 9.61 20.63 -19.50
CA ASN A 159 9.02 21.24 -18.31
C ASN A 159 9.41 22.72 -18.19
N ALA A 160 10.67 23.07 -18.47
CA ALA A 160 11.16 24.45 -18.46
C ALA A 160 10.49 25.32 -19.54
N MET A 161 10.28 24.80 -20.75
CA MET A 161 9.56 25.52 -21.81
C MET A 161 8.07 25.71 -21.49
N ARG A 162 7.44 24.75 -20.81
CA ARG A 162 6.02 24.84 -20.41
C ARG A 162 5.79 25.73 -19.19
N ASN A 163 6.80 25.91 -18.34
CA ASN A 163 6.77 26.83 -17.20
C ASN A 163 7.91 27.86 -17.29
N PRO A 164 7.80 28.84 -18.20
CA PRO A 164 8.86 29.81 -18.43
C PRO A 164 9.07 30.74 -17.23
N ALA A 165 8.08 30.89 -16.33
CA ALA A 165 8.17 31.77 -15.16
C ALA A 165 9.33 31.38 -14.22
N LEU A 166 9.60 30.07 -14.05
CA LEU A 166 10.70 29.60 -13.21
C LEU A 166 12.07 29.81 -13.87
N ALA A 167 12.17 29.59 -15.18
CA ALA A 167 13.41 29.80 -15.92
C ALA A 167 13.74 31.31 -16.04
N LEU A 168 12.72 32.13 -16.26
CA LEU A 168 12.83 33.59 -16.30
C LEU A 168 13.17 34.16 -14.92
N SER A 169 12.56 33.68 -13.84
CA SER A 169 12.89 34.18 -12.49
C SER A 169 14.32 33.85 -12.10
N GLN A 170 14.82 32.66 -12.42
CA GLN A 170 16.20 32.26 -12.16
C GLN A 170 17.20 33.08 -12.99
N THR A 171 16.95 33.24 -14.29
CA THR A 171 17.85 34.02 -15.17
C THR A 171 17.85 35.51 -14.81
N LEU A 172 16.69 36.09 -14.50
CA LEU A 172 16.58 37.47 -14.01
C LEU A 172 17.30 37.67 -12.67
N ALA A 173 17.13 36.75 -11.72
CA ALA A 173 17.84 36.80 -10.44
C ALA A 173 19.36 36.75 -10.64
N SER A 174 19.86 35.86 -11.50
CA SER A 174 21.29 35.79 -11.85
C SER A 174 21.79 37.09 -12.49
N ILE A 175 21.04 37.69 -13.40
CA ILE A 175 21.41 38.97 -14.05
C ILE A 175 21.46 40.11 -13.02
N ILE A 176 20.49 40.19 -12.11
CA ILE A 176 20.43 41.22 -11.07
C ILE A 176 21.63 41.08 -10.11
N ILE A 177 21.95 39.86 -9.66
CA ILE A 177 23.08 39.59 -8.78
C ILE A 177 24.41 39.99 -9.44
N VAL A 178 24.61 39.61 -10.70
CA VAL A 178 25.84 39.98 -11.44
C VAL A 178 25.95 41.49 -11.59
N ARG A 179 24.86 42.19 -11.91
CA ARG A 179 24.87 43.65 -12.05
C ARG A 179 25.18 44.36 -10.71
N PHE A 180 24.71 43.81 -9.59
CA PHE A 180 24.96 44.35 -8.26
C PHE A 180 26.38 44.06 -7.74
N LEU A 181 27.03 42.97 -8.19
CA LEU A 181 28.40 42.63 -7.82
C LEU A 181 29.48 43.37 -8.63
N VAL A 182 29.11 43.93 -9.79
CA VAL A 182 30.05 44.60 -10.72
C VAL A 182 29.99 46.14 -10.60
N THR A 183 29.09 46.69 -9.77
CA THR A 183 28.98 48.14 -9.47
C THR A 183 29.46 48.41 -8.06
#